data_AF-A0A5S9PGZ9-F1
#
_entry.id   AF-A0A5S9PGZ9-F1
#
_cell.length_a   1.000
_cell.length_b   1.000
_cell.length_c   1.000
_cell.angle_alpha   90.00
_cell.angle_beta   90.00
_cell.angle_gamma   90.00
#
_symmetry.space_group_name_H-M   'P 1'
#
loop_
_entity.id
_entity.type
_entity.pdbx_description
1 polymer ?
#
loop_
_entity_poly.entity_id
_entity_poly.type
_entity_poly.pdbx_seq_one_letter_code
_entity_poly.pdbx_strand_id
1 'polypeptide(L)'
;MDREAQLDGPLAEAKAFYDKIGEADALLISYAEHNASYTAAYKNLFDWTSRIDMNVFQGKPMVMLATSPGPGGARNVLATATTSAPYFGGEVKAELSIPRFYDVFDTEKNVFKDPDTAAQLQQAIDTLNAER
;
A
#
# COMPACT_ATOMS: atom_id res chain seq x y z
N MET A 1 -30.12 -6.31 3.69
CA MET A 1 -30.00 -5.25 4.71
C MET A 1 -28.59 -4.70 4.65
N ASP A 2 -28.44 -3.39 4.84
CA ASP A 2 -27.14 -2.76 4.97
C ASP A 2 -26.44 -3.27 6.24
N ARG A 3 -25.22 -3.80 6.11
CA ARG A 3 -24.43 -4.27 7.26
C ARG A 3 -24.04 -3.11 8.17
N GLU A 4 -23.84 -1.91 7.62
CA GLU A 4 -23.49 -0.71 8.37
C GLU A 4 -24.58 -0.35 9.39
N ALA A 5 -25.86 -0.48 8.98
CA ALA A 5 -27.02 -0.21 9.84
C ALA A 5 -27.20 -1.21 11.00
N GLN A 6 -26.43 -2.30 11.04
CA GLN A 6 -26.51 -3.33 12.08
C GLN A 6 -25.37 -3.24 13.10
N LEU A 7 -24.41 -2.33 12.89
CA LEU A 7 -23.24 -2.17 13.75
C LEU A 7 -23.43 -0.98 14.69
N ASP A 8 -23.01 -1.14 15.94
CA ASP A 8 -22.97 -0.06 16.93
C ASP A 8 -21.54 0.52 16.98
N GLY A 9 -21.10 1.08 15.85
CA GLY A 9 -19.75 1.65 15.66
C GLY A 9 -18.90 0.92 14.60
N PRO A 10 -17.61 1.32 14.46
CA PRO A 10 -16.71 0.74 13.46
C PRO A 10 -16.43 -0.74 13.71
N LEU A 11 -16.19 -1.49 12.62
CA LEU A 11 -15.67 -2.85 12.72
C LEU A 11 -14.34 -2.87 13.51
N ALA A 12 -14.17 -3.86 14.38
CA ALA A 12 -12.98 -3.97 15.23
C ALA A 12 -11.68 -4.03 14.40
N GLU A 13 -11.71 -4.72 13.26
CA GLU A 13 -10.59 -4.84 12.33
C GLU A 13 -10.24 -3.50 11.66
N ALA A 14 -11.26 -2.70 11.30
CA ALA A 14 -11.06 -1.38 10.74
C ALA A 14 -10.47 -0.41 11.77
N LYS A 15 -10.96 -0.47 13.01
CA LYS A 15 -10.40 0.32 14.11
C LYS A 15 -8.96 -0.08 14.40
N ALA A 16 -8.67 -1.37 14.51
CA ALA A 16 -7.31 -1.86 14.75
C ALA A 16 -6.35 -1.45 13.63
N PHE A 17 -6.81 -1.49 12.37
CA PHE A 17 -6.02 -1.04 11.23
C PHE A 17 -5.76 0.48 11.27
N TYR A 18 -6.78 1.29 11.55
CA TYR A 18 -6.64 2.74 11.72
C TYR A 18 -5.65 3.10 12.83
N ASP A 19 -5.83 2.52 14.02
CA ASP A 19 -4.95 2.77 15.16
C ASP A 19 -3.49 2.39 14.82
N LYS A 20 -3.29 1.26 14.12
CA LYS A 20 -1.95 0.80 13.71
C LYS A 20 -1.25 1.76 12.75
N ILE A 21 -2.00 2.39 11.83
CA ILE A 21 -1.47 3.44 10.97
C ILE A 21 -1.04 4.65 11.80
N GLY A 22 -1.88 5.08 12.74
CA GLY A 22 -1.61 6.24 13.60
C GLY A 22 -0.36 6.09 14.45
N GLU A 23 -0.08 4.88 14.94
CA GLU A 23 1.11 4.52 15.71
C GLU A 23 2.42 4.53 14.90
N ALA A 24 2.35 4.42 13.57
CA ALA A 24 3.53 4.30 12.73
C ALA A 24 4.18 5.67 12.43
N ASP A 25 5.49 5.72 12.26
CA ASP A 25 6.19 6.92 11.79
C ASP A 25 6.00 7.13 10.27
N ALA A 26 5.96 6.03 9.51
CA ALA A 26 5.84 6.01 8.05
C ALA A 26 5.20 4.69 7.59
N LEU A 27 4.72 4.66 6.34
CA LEU A 27 4.11 3.46 5.73
C LEU A 27 4.93 2.95 4.53
N LEU A 28 5.13 1.64 4.48
CA LEU A 28 5.57 0.92 3.28
C LEU A 28 4.44 -0.02 2.86
N ILE A 29 3.79 0.25 1.73
CA ILE A 29 2.59 -0.48 1.31
C ILE A 29 2.89 -1.23 0.03
N SER A 30 2.67 -2.55 -0.01
CA SER A 30 2.81 -3.36 -1.22
C SER A 30 1.45 -3.84 -1.70
N TYR A 31 1.05 -3.42 -2.89
CA TYR A 31 -0.24 -3.76 -3.51
C TYR A 31 -0.13 -4.97 -4.43
N ALA A 32 -1.14 -5.83 -4.34
CA ALA A 32 -1.45 -6.83 -5.37
C ALA A 32 -2.56 -6.31 -6.28
N GLU A 33 -2.44 -6.58 -7.58
CA GLU A 33 -3.44 -6.18 -8.59
C GLU A 33 -4.37 -7.35 -8.93
N HIS A 34 -5.66 -7.18 -8.67
CA HIS A 34 -6.71 -8.12 -9.08
C HIS A 34 -7.62 -7.41 -10.09
N ASN A 35 -7.64 -7.90 -11.33
CA ASN A 35 -8.44 -7.31 -12.42
C ASN A 35 -8.21 -5.80 -12.61
N ALA A 36 -6.94 -5.39 -12.69
CA ALA A 36 -6.51 -3.99 -12.81
C ALA A 36 -6.93 -3.07 -11.63
N SER A 37 -7.25 -3.64 -10.47
CA SER A 37 -7.70 -2.90 -9.28
C SER A 37 -7.15 -3.50 -7.98
N TYR A 38 -7.52 -2.91 -6.86
CA TYR A 38 -7.23 -3.41 -5.52
C TYR A 38 -7.78 -4.81 -5.30
N THR A 39 -7.14 -5.55 -4.38
CA THR A 39 -7.76 -6.76 -3.84
C THR A 39 -9.06 -6.41 -3.09
N ALA A 40 -10.05 -7.29 -3.18
CA ALA A 40 -11.31 -7.11 -2.47
C ALA A 40 -11.11 -7.01 -0.95
N ALA A 41 -10.14 -7.76 -0.41
CA ALA A 41 -9.79 -7.73 1.00
C ALA A 41 -9.28 -6.36 1.45
N TYR A 42 -8.31 -5.78 0.71
CA TYR A 42 -7.80 -4.44 1.01
C TYR A 42 -8.91 -3.39 0.88
N LYS A 43 -9.66 -3.40 -0.23
CA LYS A 43 -10.68 -2.38 -0.48
C LYS A 43 -11.79 -2.38 0.57
N ASN A 44 -12.22 -3.57 1.02
CA ASN A 44 -13.20 -3.67 2.12
C ASN A 44 -12.64 -3.09 3.42
N LEU A 45 -11.40 -3.45 3.82
CA LEU A 45 -10.79 -2.91 5.03
C LEU A 45 -10.64 -1.39 4.96
N PHE A 46 -10.15 -0.88 3.82
CA PHE A 46 -10.00 0.54 3.57
C PHE A 46 -11.35 1.29 3.63
N ASP A 47 -12.40 0.75 3.01
CA ASP A 47 -13.73 1.37 3.00
C ASP A 47 -14.31 1.51 4.41
N TRP A 48 -14.24 0.45 5.22
CA TRP A 48 -14.66 0.53 6.62
C TRP A 48 -13.80 1.48 7.45
N THR A 49 -12.50 1.52 7.18
CA THR A 49 -11.57 2.44 7.87
C THR A 49 -11.91 3.89 7.55
N SER A 50 -12.24 4.19 6.30
CA SER A 50 -12.62 5.54 5.86
C SER A 50 -13.91 6.07 6.49
N ARG A 51 -14.74 5.20 7.11
CA ARG A 51 -15.91 5.59 7.89
C ARG A 51 -15.56 6.07 9.30
N ILE A 52 -14.39 5.69 9.82
CA ILE A 52 -13.88 6.17 11.11
C ILE A 52 -13.43 7.63 10.95
N ASP A 53 -12.52 7.85 10.00
CA ASP A 53 -12.05 9.17 9.58
C ASP A 53 -11.62 9.07 8.11
N MET A 54 -11.92 10.12 7.34
CA MET A 54 -11.54 10.20 5.92
C MET A 54 -10.01 10.36 5.76
N ASN A 55 -9.33 10.90 6.76
CA ASN A 55 -7.86 10.97 6.84
C ASN A 55 -7.27 9.61 7.26
N VAL A 56 -7.52 8.56 6.45
CA VAL A 56 -7.13 7.16 6.73
C VAL A 56 -5.63 7.03 6.96
N PHE A 57 -4.82 7.73 6.18
CA PHE A 57 -3.36 7.66 6.28
C PHE A 57 -2.77 8.65 7.27
N GLN A 58 -3.57 9.49 7.91
CA GLN A 58 -3.18 10.30 9.07
C GLN A 58 -1.93 11.17 8.86
N GLY A 59 -1.72 11.70 7.65
CA GLY A 59 -0.55 12.51 7.29
C GLY A 59 0.76 11.73 7.21
N LYS A 60 0.73 10.39 7.19
CA LYS A 60 1.96 9.59 7.24
C LYS A 60 2.73 9.68 5.91
N PRO A 61 4.06 9.89 5.96
CA PRO A 61 4.93 9.71 4.80
C PRO A 61 4.92 8.24 4.38
N MET A 62 4.87 7.98 3.08
CA MET A 62 4.75 6.62 2.58
C MET A 62 5.46 6.34 1.26
N VAL A 63 5.84 5.08 1.12
CA VAL A 63 6.32 4.48 -0.12
C VAL A 63 5.33 3.41 -0.55
N MET A 64 4.90 3.48 -1.81
CA MET A 64 3.95 2.53 -2.38
C MET A 64 4.63 1.63 -3.39
N LEU A 65 4.48 0.33 -3.21
CA LEU A 65 5.04 -0.72 -4.03
C LEU A 65 3.91 -1.49 -4.70
N ALA A 66 4.19 -2.04 -5.88
CA ALA A 66 3.37 -3.09 -6.46
C ALA A 66 4.24 -4.06 -7.26
N THR A 67 3.79 -5.30 -7.39
CA THR A 67 4.49 -6.27 -8.21
C THR A 67 3.52 -7.26 -8.86
N SER A 68 3.93 -7.86 -9.97
CA SER A 68 3.21 -8.99 -10.55
C SER A 68 4.15 -9.93 -11.32
N PRO A 69 3.73 -11.19 -11.59
CA PRO A 69 4.48 -12.08 -12.46
C PRO A 69 4.56 -11.58 -13.91
N GLY A 70 3.60 -10.75 -14.33
CA GLY A 70 3.53 -10.21 -15.69
C GLY A 70 4.44 -8.99 -15.91
N PRO A 71 4.58 -8.56 -17.17
CA PRO A 71 5.41 -7.40 -17.53
C PRO A 71 4.86 -6.06 -17.03
N GLY A 72 3.60 -6.01 -16.59
CA GLY A 72 2.95 -4.79 -16.14
C GLY A 72 3.23 -4.40 -14.69
N GLY A 73 3.80 -5.29 -13.87
CA GLY A 73 4.22 -4.97 -12.50
C GLY A 73 3.13 -4.44 -11.56
N ALA A 74 1.85 -4.79 -11.82
CA ALA A 74 0.71 -4.27 -11.08
C ALA A 74 0.60 -2.72 -11.12
N ARG A 75 0.99 -2.11 -12.25
CA ARG A 75 1.01 -0.64 -12.42
C ARG A 75 -0.36 0.03 -12.30
N ASN A 76 -1.48 -0.65 -12.58
CA ASN A 76 -2.79 0.01 -12.60
C ASN A 76 -3.30 0.25 -11.17
N VAL A 77 -3.15 -0.77 -10.30
CA VAL A 77 -3.46 -0.58 -8.88
C VAL A 77 -2.51 0.42 -8.23
N LEU A 78 -1.21 0.39 -8.59
CA LEU A 78 -0.23 1.35 -8.06
C LEU A 78 -0.61 2.78 -8.42
N ALA A 79 -0.89 3.04 -9.71
CA ALA A 79 -1.31 4.36 -10.16
C ALA A 79 -2.60 4.85 -9.46
N THR A 80 -3.55 3.94 -9.24
CA THR A 80 -4.78 4.26 -8.49
C THR A 80 -4.47 4.61 -7.03
N ALA A 81 -3.60 3.83 -6.38
CA ALA A 81 -3.19 4.06 -5.00
C ALA A 81 -2.48 5.38 -4.81
N THR A 82 -1.49 5.66 -5.64
CA THR A 82 -0.64 6.83 -5.49
C THR A 82 -1.40 8.11 -5.85
N THR A 83 -2.28 8.06 -6.85
CA THR A 83 -3.17 9.18 -7.19
C THR A 83 -4.20 9.45 -6.09
N SER A 84 -4.73 8.40 -5.44
CA SER A 84 -5.81 8.56 -4.46
C SER A 84 -5.32 8.89 -3.05
N ALA A 85 -4.11 8.47 -2.67
CA ALA A 85 -3.61 8.58 -1.31
C ALA A 85 -3.66 10.00 -0.69
N PRO A 86 -3.31 11.09 -1.41
CA PRO A 86 -3.38 12.44 -0.84
C PRO A 86 -4.79 12.85 -0.40
N TYR A 87 -5.84 12.34 -1.06
CA TYR A 87 -7.23 12.62 -0.67
C TYR A 87 -7.62 11.96 0.66
N PHE A 88 -6.85 10.95 1.10
CA PHE A 88 -7.00 10.27 2.39
C PHE A 88 -5.85 10.59 3.35
N GLY A 89 -5.16 11.71 3.10
CA GLY A 89 -4.07 12.24 3.91
C GLY A 89 -2.79 11.42 3.89
N GLY A 90 -2.49 10.76 2.77
CA GLY A 90 -1.23 10.11 2.55
C GLY A 90 -0.20 11.03 1.90
N GLU A 91 1.04 11.04 2.41
CA GLU A 91 2.15 11.77 1.81
C GLU A 91 3.06 10.82 1.02
N VAL A 92 2.77 10.65 -0.28
CA VAL A 92 3.55 9.74 -1.15
C VAL A 92 4.93 10.34 -1.43
N LYS A 93 5.98 9.68 -0.91
CA LYS A 93 7.39 10.08 -1.12
C LYS A 93 8.04 9.36 -2.30
N ALA A 94 7.65 8.11 -2.54
CA ALA A 94 8.07 7.35 -3.72
C ALA A 94 7.05 6.26 -4.08
N GLU A 95 7.08 5.82 -5.33
CA GLU A 95 6.35 4.65 -5.82
C GLU A 95 7.26 3.74 -6.66
N LEU A 96 7.06 2.43 -6.60
CA LEU A 96 7.83 1.47 -7.39
C LEU A 96 6.98 0.27 -7.83
N SER A 97 6.91 0.04 -9.13
CA SER A 97 6.28 -1.13 -9.75
C SER A 97 7.37 -2.11 -10.21
N ILE A 98 7.36 -3.34 -9.69
CA ILE A 98 8.33 -4.38 -10.02
C ILE A 98 7.67 -5.41 -10.95
N PRO A 99 7.96 -5.38 -12.27
CA PRO A 99 7.45 -6.38 -13.21
C PRO A 99 8.21 -7.70 -13.09
N ARG A 100 7.62 -8.79 -13.60
CA ARG A 100 8.30 -10.10 -13.73
C ARG A 100 8.92 -10.56 -12.41
N PHE A 101 8.16 -10.54 -11.32
CA PHE A 101 8.66 -10.80 -9.96
C PHE A 101 9.59 -12.02 -9.85
N TYR A 102 9.20 -13.15 -10.47
CA TYR A 102 9.97 -14.40 -10.40
C TYR A 102 11.29 -14.37 -11.21
N ASP A 103 11.44 -13.44 -12.15
CA ASP A 103 12.68 -13.23 -12.89
C ASP A 103 13.68 -12.38 -12.10
N VAL A 104 13.18 -11.45 -11.28
CA VAL A 104 14.00 -10.46 -10.55
C VAL A 104 14.19 -10.78 -9.07
N PHE A 105 13.41 -11.69 -8.49
CA PHE A 105 13.48 -12.09 -7.09
C PHE A 105 13.60 -13.61 -6.93
N ASP A 106 14.47 -14.04 -6.02
CA ASP A 106 14.62 -15.44 -5.59
C ASP A 106 13.85 -15.62 -4.28
N THR A 107 12.69 -16.29 -4.37
CA THR A 107 11.79 -16.50 -3.22
C THR A 107 12.34 -17.52 -2.22
N GLU A 108 13.24 -18.40 -2.63
CA GLU A 108 13.85 -19.40 -1.73
C GLU A 108 14.95 -18.76 -0.89
N LYS A 109 15.77 -17.91 -1.52
CA LYS A 109 16.87 -17.20 -0.85
C LYS A 109 16.46 -15.86 -0.26
N ASN A 110 15.28 -15.37 -0.62
CA ASN A 110 14.75 -14.07 -0.21
C ASN A 110 15.67 -12.90 -0.62
N VAL A 111 16.18 -12.96 -1.86
CA VAL A 111 17.11 -11.95 -2.41
C VAL A 111 16.71 -11.54 -3.82
N PHE A 112 17.02 -10.29 -4.17
CA PHE A 112 16.93 -9.85 -5.57
C PHE A 112 18.01 -10.54 -6.41
N LYS A 113 17.59 -11.06 -7.56
CA LYS A 113 18.47 -11.54 -8.63
C LYS A 113 19.01 -10.36 -9.46
N ASP A 114 18.19 -9.31 -9.58
CA ASP A 114 18.53 -8.10 -10.30
C ASP A 114 18.99 -6.99 -9.33
N PRO A 115 20.27 -6.58 -9.37
CA PRO A 115 20.80 -5.54 -8.49
C PRO A 115 20.19 -4.16 -8.76
N ASP A 116 19.72 -3.88 -9.98
CA ASP A 116 19.13 -2.57 -10.32
C ASP A 116 17.77 -2.43 -9.65
N THR A 117 16.93 -3.47 -9.70
CA THR A 117 15.65 -3.51 -8.95
C THR A 117 15.89 -3.35 -7.44
N ALA A 118 16.92 -3.99 -6.89
CA ALA A 118 17.27 -3.85 -5.48
C ALA A 118 17.66 -2.41 -5.12
N ALA A 119 18.46 -1.76 -5.98
CA ALA A 119 18.86 -0.36 -5.79
C ALA A 119 17.67 0.61 -5.89
N GLN A 120 16.74 0.38 -6.82
CA GLN A 120 15.52 1.18 -6.93
C GLN A 120 14.64 1.09 -5.68
N LEU A 121 14.48 -0.12 -5.12
CA LEU A 121 13.76 -0.30 -3.87
C LEU A 121 14.44 0.43 -2.72
N GLN A 122 15.77 0.32 -2.61
CA GLN A 122 16.52 1.02 -1.57
C GLN A 122 16.36 2.53 -1.69
N GLN A 123 16.49 3.10 -2.89
CA GLN A 123 16.27 4.53 -3.14
C GLN A 123 14.87 4.98 -2.75
N ALA A 124 13.84 4.19 -3.07
CA ALA A 124 12.47 4.49 -2.67
C ALA A 124 12.33 4.51 -1.14
N ILE A 125 12.89 3.52 -0.43
CA ILE A 125 12.87 3.45 1.03
C ILE A 125 13.62 4.63 1.67
N ASP A 126 14.77 5.03 1.11
CA ASP A 126 15.59 6.12 1.63
C ASP A 126 14.83 7.46 1.66
N THR A 127 13.80 7.64 0.81
CA THR A 127 12.94 8.83 0.84
C THR A 127 12.17 8.99 2.15
N LEU A 128 11.93 7.90 2.90
CA LEU A 128 11.28 7.95 4.22
C LEU A 128 12.22 8.42 5.33
N ASN A 129 13.54 8.30 5.14
CA ASN A 129 14.54 8.67 6.15
C ASN A 129 14.97 10.14 6.05
N ALA A 130 14.70 10.81 4.93
CA ALA A 130 15.17 12.16 4.65
C ALA A 130 14.43 13.26 5.44
N GLU A 131 13.39 12.91 6.21
CA GLU A 131 12.56 13.86 6.98
C GLU A 131 12.76 13.78 8.50
N ARG A 132 13.84 13.13 8.96
CA ARG A 132 14.25 13.12 10.38
C ARG A 132 15.26 14.21 10.73
#